data_AF-A0A8J5CM56-F1
#
_entry.id   AF-A0A8J5CM56-F1
#
_cell.length_a   1.000
_cell.length_b   1.000
_cell.length_c   1.000
_cell.angle_alpha   90.00
_cell.angle_beta   90.00
_cell.angle_gamma   90.00
#
_symmetry.space_group_name_H-M   'P 1'
#
loop_
_entity.id
_entity.type
_entity.pdbx_description
1 polymer ?
#
loop_
_entity_poly.entity_id
_entity_poly.type
_entity_poly.pdbx_seq_one_letter_code
_entity_poly.pdbx_strand_id
1 'polypeptide(L)'
;MMDIDVDPLEIKGTLWSSVATGENEKIQDDLAKNSKITQKKPRSNISVDEYERACRDRFAVENLKFERLIHYLKANKHPEGLTNNEKKQIYRLSSTHQWDATGKTTVVCPSGGHVGQTATQEKISKLYTWKNMTDDIRHYIETCEECHPLETQDPLKQSIKLEEVWKLNEVDVIGEHKFVYAI
;
A
#
# COMPACT_ATOMS: atom_id res chain seq x y z
N MET A 1 -46.47 -4.86 -13.75
CA MET A 1 -45.81 -6.16 -13.98
C MET A 1 -45.43 -6.14 -15.45
N MET A 2 -44.20 -5.75 -15.75
CA MET A 2 -43.68 -5.65 -17.11
C MET A 2 -42.40 -6.46 -17.10
N ASP A 3 -42.47 -7.63 -17.72
CA ASP A 3 -41.35 -8.53 -17.90
C ASP A 3 -40.46 -7.95 -19.01
N ILE A 4 -39.20 -7.68 -18.68
CA ILE A 4 -38.18 -7.29 -19.65
C ILE A 4 -37.38 -8.56 -19.92
N ASP A 5 -37.69 -9.20 -21.05
CA ASP A 5 -36.88 -10.27 -21.62
C ASP A 5 -35.56 -9.67 -22.12
N VAL A 6 -34.46 -9.99 -21.45
CA VAL A 6 -33.10 -9.69 -21.92
C VAL A 6 -32.52 -10.96 -22.50
N ASP A 7 -32.41 -10.99 -23.82
CA ASP A 7 -31.79 -12.06 -24.59
C ASP A 7 -30.29 -12.20 -24.21
N PRO A 8 -29.81 -13.40 -23.85
CA PRO A 8 -28.40 -13.65 -23.63
C PRO A 8 -27.78 -14.26 -24.89
N LEU A 9 -26.89 -13.51 -25.57
CA LEU A 9 -25.75 -13.96 -26.41
C LEU A 9 -25.61 -13.12 -27.68
N GLU A 10 -24.78 -12.06 -27.65
CA GLU A 10 -23.89 -11.73 -28.78
C GLU A 10 -22.88 -10.64 -28.40
N ILE A 11 -21.80 -11.02 -27.69
CA ILE A 11 -20.54 -10.27 -27.77
C ILE A 11 -19.42 -11.30 -27.96
N LYS A 12 -19.36 -11.85 -29.17
CA LYS A 12 -18.16 -12.51 -29.67
C LYS A 12 -17.46 -11.56 -30.63
N GLY A 13 -16.21 -11.24 -30.28
CA GLY A 13 -15.16 -10.96 -31.24
C GLY A 13 -15.19 -9.56 -31.84
N THR A 14 -14.30 -8.70 -31.35
CA THR A 14 -13.24 -8.06 -32.16
C THR A 14 -12.52 -7.04 -31.28
N LEU A 15 -11.42 -7.45 -30.63
CA LEU A 15 -10.31 -6.52 -30.36
C LEU A 15 -9.03 -7.29 -29.98
N TRP A 16 -8.58 -8.19 -30.85
CA TRP A 16 -7.20 -8.67 -30.82
C TRP A 16 -6.77 -8.93 -32.26
N SER A 17 -6.47 -7.84 -32.95
CA SER A 17 -5.68 -7.87 -34.18
C SER A 17 -4.92 -6.57 -34.28
N SER A 18 -3.60 -6.71 -34.12
CA SER A 18 -2.50 -5.84 -34.58
C SER A 18 -1.59 -5.44 -33.42
N VAL A 19 -0.60 -6.27 -33.13
CA VAL A 19 0.84 -5.96 -33.30
C VAL A 19 1.57 -7.30 -33.31
N ALA A 20 1.80 -7.81 -34.52
CA ALA A 20 2.76 -8.88 -34.78
C ALA A 20 4.09 -8.21 -35.14
N THR A 21 4.94 -7.98 -34.15
CA THR A 21 6.36 -7.67 -34.36
C THR A 21 7.18 -8.46 -33.36
N GLY A 22 7.81 -9.55 -33.83
CA GLY A 22 9.17 -10.00 -33.49
C GLY A 22 9.68 -10.12 -32.04
N GLU A 23 8.88 -9.91 -30.99
CA GLU A 23 9.39 -9.86 -29.60
C GLU A 23 8.92 -11.04 -28.72
N ASN A 24 8.05 -11.90 -29.24
CA ASN A 24 7.38 -12.93 -28.43
C ASN A 24 8.22 -14.21 -28.24
N GLU A 25 9.26 -14.44 -29.05
CA GLU A 25 10.13 -15.62 -28.93
C GLU A 25 11.17 -15.48 -27.81
N LYS A 26 11.48 -14.25 -27.39
CA LYS A 26 12.44 -13.99 -26.30
C LYS A 26 11.80 -14.15 -24.92
N ILE A 27 10.50 -13.85 -24.79
CA ILE A 27 9.75 -13.92 -23.53
C ILE A 27 9.49 -15.38 -23.10
N GLN A 28 9.24 -16.30 -24.05
CA GLN A 28 9.07 -17.72 -23.72
C GLN A 28 10.38 -18.40 -23.29
N ASP A 29 11.51 -17.96 -23.84
CA ASP A 29 12.83 -18.51 -23.54
C ASP A 29 13.35 -18.08 -22.15
N ASP A 30 12.93 -16.91 -21.66
CA ASP A 30 13.24 -16.43 -20.31
C ASP A 30 12.33 -17.07 -19.23
N LEU A 31 11.09 -17.44 -19.59
CA LEU A 31 10.21 -18.25 -18.72
C LEU A 31 10.74 -19.68 -18.51
N ALA A 32 11.37 -20.29 -19.51
CA ALA A 32 11.95 -21.63 -19.40
C ALA A 32 13.20 -21.67 -18.49
N LYS A 33 14.00 -20.59 -18.47
CA LYS A 33 15.20 -20.46 -17.62
C LYS A 33 14.89 -20.26 -16.13
N ASN A 34 13.70 -19.77 -15.80
CA ASN A 34 13.23 -19.56 -14.42
C ASN A 34 12.51 -20.77 -13.79
N SER A 35 12.43 -21.91 -14.46
CA SER A 35 11.71 -23.11 -13.96
C SER A 35 12.34 -23.83 -12.75
N LYS A 36 13.52 -23.41 -12.29
CA LYS A 36 14.20 -24.00 -11.11
C LYS A 36 13.94 -23.20 -9.84
N ILE A 37 12.68 -22.87 -9.56
CA ILE A 37 12.28 -22.41 -8.23
C ILE A 37 12.23 -23.62 -7.31
N THR A 38 13.28 -23.82 -6.52
CA THR A 38 13.29 -24.85 -5.49
C THR A 38 12.58 -24.31 -4.25
N GLN A 39 11.36 -24.81 -3.99
CA GLN A 39 10.67 -24.54 -2.73
C GLN A 39 11.49 -25.13 -1.58
N LYS A 40 11.83 -24.30 -0.58
CA LYS A 40 12.51 -24.79 0.62
C LYS A 40 11.56 -25.71 1.39
N LYS A 41 12.01 -26.93 1.71
CA LYS A 41 11.28 -27.84 2.62
C LYS A 41 11.09 -27.15 3.99
N PRO A 42 9.90 -27.21 4.61
CA PRO A 42 9.64 -26.62 5.91
C PRO A 42 10.58 -27.19 6.98
N ARG A 43 11.09 -26.32 7.84
CA ARG A 43 12.22 -26.58 8.78
C ARG A 43 11.85 -27.34 10.06
N SER A 44 10.65 -27.87 10.20
CA SER A 44 10.20 -28.48 11.46
C SER A 44 9.39 -29.76 11.24
N ASN A 45 9.67 -30.80 12.04
CA ASN A 45 8.88 -32.03 12.19
C ASN A 45 7.51 -31.76 12.85
N ILE A 46 6.79 -30.74 12.39
CA ILE A 46 5.46 -30.41 12.87
C ILE A 46 4.44 -31.18 12.03
N SER A 47 3.43 -31.75 12.67
CA SER A 47 2.32 -32.37 11.93
C SER A 47 1.58 -31.30 11.10
N VAL A 48 1.03 -31.70 9.95
CA VAL A 48 0.21 -30.81 9.12
C VAL A 48 -0.94 -30.20 9.94
N ASP A 49 -1.62 -31.01 10.75
CA ASP A 49 -2.74 -30.55 11.59
C ASP A 49 -2.31 -29.52 12.65
N GLU A 50 -1.11 -29.70 13.20
CA GLU A 50 -0.55 -28.80 14.20
C GLU A 50 -0.14 -27.47 13.57
N TYR A 51 0.42 -27.52 12.35
CA TYR A 51 0.69 -26.32 11.56
C TYR A 51 -0.59 -25.55 11.23
N GLU A 52 -1.63 -26.24 10.74
CA GLU A 52 -2.91 -25.60 10.42
C GLU A 52 -3.57 -24.96 11.63
N ARG A 53 -3.52 -25.62 12.80
CA ARG A 53 -4.02 -25.05 14.05
C ARG A 53 -3.26 -23.78 14.41
N ALA A 54 -1.92 -23.82 14.39
CA ALA A 54 -1.09 -22.65 14.67
C ALA A 54 -1.37 -21.48 13.69
N CYS A 55 -1.64 -21.79 12.42
CA CYS A 55 -2.07 -20.78 11.44
C CYS A 55 -3.39 -20.14 11.86
N ARG A 56 -4.43 -20.93 12.17
CA ARG A 56 -5.74 -20.42 12.60
C ARG A 56 -5.63 -19.53 13.84
N ASP A 57 -4.85 -19.95 14.83
CA ASP A 57 -4.66 -19.19 16.07
C ASP A 57 -3.93 -17.86 15.80
N ARG A 58 -2.90 -17.86 14.94
CA ARG A 58 -2.22 -16.63 14.53
C ARG A 58 -3.17 -15.68 13.80
N PHE A 59 -3.96 -16.18 12.86
CA PHE A 59 -4.96 -15.40 12.16
C PHE A 59 -5.99 -14.79 13.11
N ALA A 60 -6.47 -15.54 14.11
CA ALA A 60 -7.42 -15.03 15.09
C ALA A 60 -6.84 -13.86 15.91
N VAL A 61 -5.58 -13.97 16.34
CA VAL A 61 -4.88 -12.90 17.07
C VAL A 61 -4.68 -11.66 16.20
N GLU A 62 -4.31 -11.84 14.93
CA GLU A 62 -4.17 -10.72 13.98
C GLU A 62 -5.52 -10.06 13.69
N ASN A 63 -6.59 -10.84 13.56
CA ASN A 63 -7.93 -10.33 13.34
C ASN A 63 -8.40 -9.44 14.51
N LEU A 64 -8.17 -9.86 15.76
CA LEU A 64 -8.48 -9.05 16.93
C LEU A 64 -7.73 -7.71 16.95
N LYS A 65 -6.48 -7.68 16.48
CA LYS A 65 -5.71 -6.43 16.36
C LYS A 65 -6.35 -5.50 15.32
N PHE A 66 -6.79 -6.06 14.19
CA PHE A 66 -7.47 -5.31 13.14
C PHE A 66 -8.81 -4.73 13.63
N GLU A 67 -9.65 -5.52 14.30
CA GLU A 67 -10.93 -5.03 14.84
C GLU A 67 -10.74 -3.84 15.80
N ARG A 68 -9.72 -3.91 16.67
CA ARG A 68 -9.37 -2.82 17.59
C ARG A 68 -8.87 -1.57 16.85
N LEU A 69 -8.11 -1.75 15.77
CA LEU A 69 -7.67 -0.66 14.91
C LEU A 69 -8.87 -0.01 14.21
N ILE A 70 -9.81 -0.80 13.69
CA ILE A 70 -11.03 -0.32 13.05
C ILE A 70 -11.86 0.53 14.03
N HIS A 71 -12.05 0.03 15.24
CA HIS A 71 -12.73 0.80 16.29
C HIS A 71 -12.03 2.15 16.55
N TYR A 72 -10.70 2.14 16.66
CA TYR A 72 -9.93 3.36 16.87
C TYR A 72 -10.06 4.35 15.72
N LEU A 73 -9.95 3.90 14.46
CA LEU A 73 -10.08 4.76 13.28
C LEU A 73 -11.48 5.38 13.16
N LYS A 74 -12.53 4.65 13.55
CA LYS A 74 -13.92 5.16 13.52
C LYS A 74 -14.21 6.15 14.64
N ALA A 75 -13.82 5.83 15.87
CA ALA A 75 -14.22 6.58 17.06
C ALA A 75 -13.17 7.60 17.53
N ASN A 76 -11.96 7.56 16.95
CA ASN A 76 -10.75 8.24 17.42
C ASN A 76 -10.48 8.01 18.92
N LYS A 77 -10.86 6.83 19.43
CA LYS A 77 -10.78 6.42 20.84
C LYS A 77 -10.39 4.95 20.93
N HIS A 78 -9.53 4.63 21.89
CA HIS A 78 -9.16 3.24 22.16
C HIS A 78 -10.31 2.47 22.84
N PRO A 79 -10.52 1.19 22.49
CA PRO A 79 -11.37 0.29 23.27
C PRO A 79 -11.00 0.24 24.76
N GLU A 80 -11.98 -0.03 25.62
CA GLU A 80 -11.75 -0.22 27.04
C GLU A 80 -10.96 -1.50 27.33
N GLY A 81 -10.24 -1.55 28.46
CA GLY A 81 -9.47 -2.73 28.87
C GLY A 81 -8.15 -2.98 28.15
N LEU A 82 -7.76 -2.12 27.19
CA LEU A 82 -6.46 -2.22 26.51
C LEU A 82 -5.29 -1.82 27.40
N THR A 83 -4.21 -2.61 27.34
CA THR A 83 -2.93 -2.26 27.94
C THR A 83 -2.27 -1.08 27.21
N ASN A 84 -1.36 -0.37 27.89
CA ASN A 84 -0.63 0.75 27.28
C ASN A 84 0.18 0.34 26.04
N ASN A 85 0.70 -0.90 26.01
CA ASN A 85 1.44 -1.41 24.85
C ASN A 85 0.53 -1.65 23.65
N GLU A 86 -0.66 -2.20 23.85
CA GLU A 86 -1.63 -2.39 22.77
C GLU A 86 -2.14 -1.06 22.22
N LYS A 87 -2.39 -0.06 23.10
CA LYS A 87 -2.73 1.31 22.67
C LYS A 87 -1.65 1.90 21.77
N LYS A 88 -0.38 1.79 22.17
CA LYS A 88 0.77 2.23 21.35
C LYS A 88 0.85 1.51 20.01
N GLN A 89 0.57 0.20 19.97
CA GLN A 89 0.54 -0.56 18.73
C GLN A 89 -0.58 -0.08 17.80
N ILE A 90 -1.80 0.09 18.33
CA ILE A 90 -2.94 0.62 17.56
C ILE A 90 -2.61 2.01 17.01
N TYR A 91 -2.03 2.90 17.82
CA TYR A 91 -1.63 4.23 17.37
C TYR A 91 -0.63 4.18 16.20
N ARG A 92 0.42 3.35 16.31
CA ARG A 92 1.40 3.14 15.22
C ARG A 92 0.78 2.53 13.95
N LEU A 93 -0.21 1.67 14.10
CA LEU A 93 -0.92 1.11 12.95
C LEU A 93 -1.88 2.12 12.34
N SER A 94 -2.47 3.01 13.15
CA SER A 94 -3.38 4.04 12.65
C SER A 94 -2.69 5.04 11.72
N SER A 95 -1.39 5.28 11.88
CA SER A 95 -0.62 6.10 10.95
C SER A 95 -0.36 5.44 9.59
N THR A 96 -0.60 4.13 9.44
CA THR A 96 -0.40 3.40 8.18
C THR A 96 -1.69 2.86 7.58
N HIS A 97 -2.84 3.15 8.18
CA HIS A 97 -4.13 2.66 7.72
C HIS A 97 -5.13 3.80 7.66
N GLN A 98 -5.89 3.86 6.57
CA GLN A 98 -7.02 4.76 6.42
C GLN A 98 -8.31 3.95 6.41
N TRP A 99 -9.34 4.51 7.02
CA TRP A 99 -10.69 3.98 6.96
C TRP A 99 -11.40 4.63 5.79
N ASP A 100 -11.77 3.83 4.78
CA ASP A 100 -12.50 4.32 3.61
C ASP A 100 -14.01 4.33 3.86
N ALA A 101 -14.75 5.18 3.13
CA ALA A 101 -16.20 5.29 3.20
C ALA A 101 -16.93 3.97 2.87
N THR A 102 -16.27 3.09 2.11
CA THR A 102 -16.73 1.74 1.77
C THR A 102 -16.71 0.75 2.95
N GLY A 103 -16.14 1.16 4.09
CA GLY A 103 -16.04 0.32 5.29
C GLY A 103 -14.87 -0.65 5.28
N LYS A 104 -13.89 -0.43 4.40
CA LYS A 104 -12.66 -1.22 4.30
C LYS A 104 -11.48 -0.42 4.83
N THR A 105 -10.61 -1.05 5.61
CA THR A 105 -9.30 -0.48 5.94
C THR A 105 -8.37 -0.66 4.74
N THR A 106 -7.87 0.45 4.19
CA THR A 106 -6.78 0.44 3.23
C THR A 106 -5.49 0.75 3.95
N VAL A 107 -4.42 0.03 3.65
CA VAL A 107 -3.09 0.38 4.14
C VAL A 107 -2.65 1.60 3.33
N VAL A 108 -2.59 2.76 3.99
CA VAL A 108 -2.09 3.98 3.38
C VAL A 108 -0.65 4.11 3.81
N CYS A 109 0.22 3.55 3.00
CA CYS A 109 1.62 3.92 3.01
C CYS A 109 1.75 5.16 2.12
N PRO A 110 2.36 6.26 2.59
CA PRO A 110 2.71 7.40 1.73
C PRO A 110 3.61 7.01 0.53
N SER A 111 4.20 5.81 0.58
CA SER A 111 5.04 5.18 -0.43
C SER A 111 4.55 3.77 -0.78
N GLY A 112 3.22 3.56 -0.83
CA GLY A 112 2.54 2.36 -1.35
C GLY A 112 3.21 1.02 -1.05
N GLY A 113 3.04 0.43 0.14
CA GLY A 113 3.16 -1.02 0.36
C GLY A 113 4.52 -1.73 0.12
N HIS A 114 5.51 -1.12 -0.51
CA HIS A 114 6.80 -1.74 -0.76
C HIS A 114 7.68 -1.53 0.46
N VAL A 115 7.71 -2.57 1.29
CA VAL A 115 8.82 -2.79 2.21
C VAL A 115 10.07 -2.72 1.36
N GLY A 116 10.87 -1.63 1.49
CA GLY A 116 11.96 -1.31 0.57
C GLY A 116 12.84 -2.52 0.26
N GLN A 117 13.53 -2.53 -0.89
CA GLN A 117 14.21 -3.69 -1.50
C GLN A 117 14.67 -4.77 -0.52
N THR A 118 15.44 -4.40 0.50
CA THR A 118 15.95 -5.26 1.57
C THR A 118 14.87 -6.10 2.27
N ALA A 119 13.76 -5.50 2.67
CA ALA A 119 12.71 -6.19 3.42
C ALA A 119 11.85 -7.09 2.52
N THR A 120 11.63 -6.69 1.27
CA THR A 120 11.00 -7.57 0.26
C THR A 120 11.91 -8.78 -0.02
N GLN A 121 13.21 -8.56 -0.20
CA GLN A 121 14.20 -9.61 -0.36
C GLN A 121 14.28 -10.55 0.85
N GLU A 122 14.25 -10.03 2.07
CA GLU A 122 14.28 -10.86 3.28
C GLU A 122 13.05 -11.77 3.38
N LYS A 123 11.87 -11.28 3.01
CA LYS A 123 10.64 -12.08 2.99
C LYS A 123 10.68 -13.16 1.91
N ILE A 124 11.05 -12.78 0.69
CA ILE A 124 11.08 -13.69 -0.46
C ILE A 124 12.15 -14.77 -0.29
N SER A 125 13.34 -14.39 0.17
CA SER A 125 14.47 -15.30 0.37
C SER A 125 14.22 -16.40 1.40
N LYS A 126 13.25 -16.21 2.30
CA LYS A 126 12.82 -17.25 3.25
C LYS A 126 12.13 -18.43 2.56
N LEU A 127 11.42 -18.17 1.46
CA LEU A 127 10.58 -19.15 0.77
C LEU A 127 11.21 -19.64 -0.54
N TYR A 128 11.81 -18.72 -1.29
CA TYR A 128 12.30 -18.93 -2.64
C TYR A 128 13.75 -18.48 -2.77
N THR A 129 14.46 -19.06 -3.73
CA THR A 129 15.80 -18.61 -4.11
C THR A 129 15.99 -18.84 -5.59
N TRP A 130 16.53 -17.85 -6.29
CA TRP A 130 16.89 -17.95 -7.70
C TRP A 130 18.05 -17.02 -8.02
N LYS A 131 18.65 -17.20 -9.20
CA LYS A 131 19.79 -16.38 -9.65
C LYS A 131 19.30 -14.97 -9.97
N ASN A 132 20.04 -13.95 -9.55
CA ASN A 132 19.71 -12.53 -9.74
C ASN A 132 18.41 -12.08 -9.02
N MET A 133 17.94 -12.81 -8.01
CA MET A 133 16.77 -12.44 -7.21
C MET A 133 16.81 -11.00 -6.69
N THR A 134 17.98 -10.50 -6.29
CA THR A 134 18.14 -9.12 -5.84
C THR A 134 17.83 -8.10 -6.94
N ASP A 135 18.26 -8.38 -8.17
CA ASP A 135 18.10 -7.49 -9.32
C ASP A 135 16.65 -7.52 -9.81
N ASP A 136 16.01 -8.69 -9.84
CA ASP A 136 14.59 -8.82 -10.19
C ASP A 136 13.70 -8.10 -9.18
N ILE A 137 14.00 -8.21 -7.88
CA ILE A 137 13.27 -7.49 -6.82
C ILE A 137 13.50 -5.99 -6.94
N ARG A 138 14.72 -5.54 -7.28
CA ARG A 138 15.01 -4.13 -7.52
C ARG A 138 14.17 -3.61 -8.67
N HIS A 139 14.22 -4.30 -9.80
CA HIS A 139 13.50 -3.93 -11.01
C HIS A 139 11.99 -3.86 -10.79
N TYR A 140 11.42 -4.83 -10.06
CA TYR A 140 10.01 -4.83 -9.69
C TYR A 140 9.61 -3.60 -8.87
N ILE A 141 10.44 -3.18 -7.92
CA ILE A 141 10.17 -2.00 -7.08
C ILE A 141 10.32 -0.70 -7.88
N GLU A 142 11.34 -0.61 -8.75
CA GLU A 142 11.59 0.55 -9.64
C GLU A 142 10.55 0.73 -10.74
N THR A 143 9.81 -0.33 -11.09
CA THR A 143 8.77 -0.28 -12.13
C THR A 143 7.37 -0.25 -11.55
N CYS A 144 7.22 -0.33 -10.23
CA CYS A 144 5.90 -0.37 -9.62
C CYS A 144 5.27 1.03 -9.56
N GLU A 145 4.17 1.18 -10.29
CA GLU A 145 3.37 2.41 -10.36
C GLU A 145 2.81 2.86 -9.00
N GLU A 146 2.54 1.91 -8.09
CA GLU A 146 2.08 2.21 -6.74
C GLU A 146 3.21 2.66 -5.81
N CYS A 147 4.44 2.28 -6.15
CA CYS A 147 5.65 2.49 -5.35
C CYS A 147 6.34 3.81 -5.68
N HIS A 148 6.21 4.26 -6.92
CA HIS A 148 6.67 5.58 -7.31
C HIS A 148 5.80 6.62 -6.62
N PRO A 149 6.37 7.48 -5.76
CA PRO A 149 5.61 8.61 -5.26
C PRO A 149 5.14 9.38 -6.50
N LEU A 150 3.82 9.59 -6.60
CA LEU A 150 3.26 10.63 -7.48
C LEU A 150 4.18 11.82 -7.31
N GLU A 151 4.86 12.24 -8.39
CA GLU A 151 5.90 13.27 -8.36
C GLU A 151 5.48 14.33 -7.35
N THR A 152 6.20 14.39 -6.22
CA THR A 152 5.98 15.47 -5.27
C THR A 152 6.27 16.72 -6.05
N GLN A 153 5.23 17.39 -6.53
CA GLN A 153 5.36 18.70 -7.12
C GLN A 153 6.00 19.53 -6.03
N ASP A 154 7.27 19.83 -6.23
CA ASP A 154 8.07 20.61 -5.31
C ASP A 154 7.29 21.91 -5.05
N PRO A 155 6.76 22.14 -3.83
CA PRO A 155 5.91 23.31 -3.56
C PRO A 155 6.64 24.62 -3.87
N LEU A 156 7.97 24.57 -3.97
CA LEU A 156 8.87 25.70 -4.20
C LEU A 156 9.12 26.01 -5.68
N LYS A 157 8.53 25.27 -6.64
CA LYS A 157 8.80 25.48 -8.07
C LYS A 157 7.85 26.45 -8.78
N GLN A 158 7.01 27.18 -8.05
CA GLN A 158 6.39 28.40 -8.59
C GLN A 158 7.36 29.57 -8.36
N SER A 159 8.37 29.68 -9.22
CA SER A 159 9.06 30.96 -9.39
C SER A 159 8.06 31.93 -10.02
N ILE A 160 7.36 32.68 -9.18
CA ILE A 160 6.53 33.80 -9.63
C ILE A 160 7.51 34.78 -10.30
N LYS A 161 7.43 34.92 -11.63
CA LYS A 161 8.09 36.02 -12.34
C LYS A 161 7.38 37.30 -11.95
N LEU A 162 7.87 37.96 -10.91
CA LEU A 162 7.40 39.27 -10.50
C LEU A 162 7.95 40.32 -11.48
N GLU A 163 7.16 40.67 -12.48
CA GLU A 163 7.52 41.75 -13.43
C GLU A 163 7.44 43.13 -12.78
N GLU A 164 6.72 43.30 -11.66
CA GLU A 164 6.60 44.59 -10.97
C GLU A 164 6.50 44.42 -9.44
N VAL A 165 7.66 44.51 -8.77
CA VAL A 165 7.83 44.33 -7.31
C VAL A 165 6.96 45.29 -6.48
N TRP A 166 6.60 46.45 -7.02
CA TRP A 166 5.87 47.52 -6.34
C TRP A 166 4.34 47.33 -6.29
N LYS A 167 3.80 46.34 -7.00
CA LYS A 167 2.35 46.04 -6.96
C LYS A 167 1.93 45.18 -5.76
N LEU A 168 2.88 44.59 -5.03
CA LEU A 168 2.64 43.79 -3.84
C LEU A 168 2.88 44.62 -2.58
N ASN A 169 1.87 45.38 -2.18
CA ASN A 169 1.78 45.96 -0.83
C ASN A 169 0.76 45.18 -0.02
N GLU A 170 1.10 43.94 0.34
CA GLU A 170 0.37 43.23 1.39
C GLU A 170 1.02 43.60 2.74
N VAL A 171 0.33 44.46 3.49
CA VAL A 171 0.69 44.81 4.87
C VAL A 171 -0.04 43.82 5.77
N ASP A 172 0.68 42.82 6.28
CA ASP A 172 0.15 41.89 7.27
C ASP A 172 0.22 42.53 8.67
N VAL A 173 -0.92 42.63 9.35
CA VAL A 173 -0.98 43.18 10.71
C VAL A 173 -0.89 42.03 11.69
N ILE A 174 0.33 41.68 12.08
CA ILE A 174 0.59 40.60 13.04
C ILE A 174 0.49 41.16 14.47
N GLY A 175 -0.59 40.80 15.18
CA GLY A 175 -0.64 40.87 16.66
C GLY A 175 -1.96 41.38 17.25
N GLU A 176 -2.53 40.62 18.20
CA GLU A 176 -3.61 41.10 19.05
C GLU A 176 -3.08 42.07 20.11
N HIS A 177 -3.44 43.36 19.99
CA HIS A 177 -3.15 44.36 21.00
C HIS A 177 -4.12 44.22 22.19
N LYS A 178 -3.69 43.56 23.27
CA LYS A 178 -4.46 43.51 24.53
C LYS A 178 -4.27 44.81 25.30
N PHE A 179 -5.27 45.68 25.29
CA PHE A 179 -5.33 46.84 26.19
C PHE A 179 -5.74 46.38 27.59
N VAL A 180 -4.83 46.46 28.55
CA VAL A 180 -5.15 46.29 29.98
C VAL A 180 -5.40 47.68 30.56
N TYR A 181 -6.66 48.00 30.85
CA TYR A 181 -7.01 49.16 31.66
C TYR A 181 -6.79 48.81 33.13
N ALA A 182 -5.87 49.52 33.79
CA ALA A 182 -5.76 49.51 35.25
C ALA A 182 -6.76 50.53 35.82
N ILE A 183 -7.62 50.07 36.72
CA ILE A 183 -8.54 50.90 37.53
C ILE A 183 -7.84 51.26 38.84
#